data_AF-A0A0Q7ECP2-F1
#
_entry.id   AF-A0A0Q7ECP2-F1
#
_cell.length_a   1.000
_cell.length_b   1.000
_cell.length_c   1.000
_cell.angle_alpha   90.00
_cell.angle_beta   90.00
_cell.angle_gamma   90.00
#
_symmetry.space_group_name_H-M   'P 1'
#
loop_
_entity.id
_entity.type
_entity.pdbx_description
1 polymer ?
#
loop_
_entity_poly.entity_id
_entity_poly.type
_entity_poly.pdbx_seq_one_letter_code
_entity_poly.pdbx_strand_id
1 'polypeptide(L)'
;MVRAALAAQGDSGVTPRHTLFYFYGAGDHDDLNEVARRAGFVTRGQDDSTVLETTMAVDEGSFAPVSAMMQAWAAAFQLDYDGWECAVVTN
;
A
#
# COMPACT_ATOMS: atom_id res chain seq x y z
N MET A 1 -9.58 4.70 -11.60
CA MET A 1 -9.04 5.53 -10.49
C MET A 1 -7.58 5.11 -10.24
N VAL A 2 -6.70 6.04 -9.83
CA VAL A 2 -5.23 6.01 -9.89
C VAL A 2 -4.61 5.62 -11.26
N ARG A 3 -4.59 4.36 -11.69
CA ARG A 3 -3.96 3.94 -12.97
C ARG A 3 -4.53 4.64 -14.19
N ALA A 4 -5.85 4.83 -14.24
CA ALA A 4 -6.49 5.59 -15.31
C ALA A 4 -6.04 7.07 -15.30
N ALA A 5 -5.77 7.65 -14.13
CA ALA A 5 -5.27 9.00 -14.00
C ALA A 5 -3.79 9.10 -14.43
N LEU A 6 -2.98 8.08 -14.11
CA LEU A 6 -1.60 7.95 -14.59
C LEU A 6 -1.57 7.83 -16.12
N ALA A 7 -2.42 6.96 -16.69
CA ALA A 7 -2.51 6.78 -18.13
C ALA A 7 -2.92 8.07 -18.87
N ALA A 8 -3.80 8.89 -18.28
CA ALA A 8 -4.17 10.20 -18.83
C ALA A 8 -2.99 11.19 -18.89
N GLN A 9 -1.93 10.95 -18.11
CA GLN A 9 -0.69 11.71 -18.10
C GLN A 9 0.44 11.02 -18.90
N GLY A 10 0.15 9.92 -19.60
CA GLY A 10 1.13 9.15 -20.35
C GLY A 10 2.01 8.23 -19.49
N ASP A 11 1.64 7.99 -18.23
CA ASP A 11 2.35 7.11 -17.31
C ASP A 11 1.69 5.72 -17.24
N SER A 12 2.45 4.68 -17.58
CA SER A 12 1.98 3.28 -17.60
C SER A 12 1.97 2.61 -16.22
N GLY A 13 2.44 3.30 -15.17
CA GLY A 13 2.53 2.75 -13.82
C GLY A 13 3.81 1.96 -13.54
N VAL A 14 4.61 1.65 -14.56
CA VAL A 14 5.81 0.80 -14.42
C VAL A 14 6.95 1.48 -13.68
N THR A 15 7.04 2.82 -13.75
CA THR A 15 8.06 3.57 -13.01
C THR A 15 7.79 3.39 -11.51
N PRO A 16 8.77 2.87 -10.74
CA PRO A 16 8.62 2.73 -9.31
C PRO A 16 8.35 4.07 -8.65
N ARG A 17 7.40 4.08 -7.72
CA ARG A 17 6.95 5.27 -7.03
C ARG A 17 6.63 4.96 -5.59
N HIS A 18 6.78 5.97 -4.75
CA HIS A 18 6.40 5.88 -3.35
C HIS A 18 4.90 5.65 -3.26
N THR A 19 4.53 4.57 -2.55
CA THR A 19 3.17 4.03 -2.47
C THR A 19 2.85 3.78 -1.00
N LEU A 20 1.67 4.23 -0.58
CA LEU A 20 1.18 4.15 0.79
C LEU A 20 -0.07 3.27 0.84
N PHE A 21 -0.19 2.47 1.90
CA PHE A 21 -1.34 1.60 2.18
C PHE A 21 -1.88 1.91 3.57
N TYR A 22 -3.18 2.18 3.67
CA TYR A 22 -3.82 2.66 4.89
C TYR A 22 -4.64 1.57 5.57
N PHE A 23 -4.33 1.34 6.85
CA PHE A 23 -5.03 0.42 7.73
C PHE A 23 -5.55 1.17 8.95
N TYR A 24 -6.78 0.87 9.35
CA TYR A 24 -7.45 1.45 10.51
C TYR A 24 -8.12 0.36 11.36
N GLY A 25 -8.55 0.75 12.56
CA GLY A 25 -9.38 -0.09 13.43
C GLY A 25 -8.67 -0.41 14.75
N ALA A 26 -9.31 -1.26 15.56
CA ALA A 26 -8.79 -1.68 16.87
C ALA A 26 -8.14 -3.07 16.83
N GLY A 27 -7.80 -3.56 15.63
CA GLY A 27 -7.15 -4.84 15.41
C GLY A 27 -5.66 -4.81 15.76
N ASP A 28 -4.93 -5.83 15.30
CA ASP A 28 -3.52 -6.01 15.67
C ASP A 28 -2.56 -5.24 14.74
N HIS A 29 -2.32 -3.99 15.11
CA HIS A 29 -1.37 -3.13 14.41
C HIS A 29 0.10 -3.52 14.66
N ASP A 30 0.42 -4.11 15.81
CA ASP A 30 1.81 -4.47 16.15
C ASP A 30 2.28 -5.67 15.33
N ASP A 31 1.45 -6.69 15.20
CA ASP A 31 1.74 -7.85 14.35
C ASP A 31 1.78 -7.47 12.87
N LEU A 32 0.86 -6.61 12.40
CA LEU A 32 0.92 -6.03 11.05
C LEU A 32 2.27 -5.34 10.81
N ASN A 33 2.70 -4.49 11.76
CA ASN A 33 3.96 -3.77 11.66
C ASN A 33 5.16 -4.71 11.60
N GLU A 34 5.15 -5.79 12.37
CA GLU A 34 6.23 -6.78 12.35
C GLU A 34 6.32 -7.50 11.01
N VAL A 35 5.21 -8.04 10.49
CA VAL A 35 5.23 -8.76 9.20
C VAL A 35 5.54 -7.83 8.03
N ALA A 36 5.04 -6.60 8.07
CA ALA A 36 5.29 -5.60 7.04
C ALA A 36 6.78 -5.22 6.97
N ARG A 37 7.42 -4.98 8.11
CA ARG A 37 8.87 -4.71 8.17
C ARG A 37 9.68 -5.88 7.63
N ARG A 38 9.31 -7.12 7.97
CA ARG A 38 9.96 -8.33 7.44
C ARG A 38 9.79 -8.48 5.92
N ALA A 39 8.66 -8.01 5.38
CA ALA A 39 8.41 -7.96 3.94
C ALA A 39 9.06 -6.74 3.24
N GLY A 40 9.76 -5.88 3.98
CA GLY A 40 10.50 -4.74 3.43
C GLY A 40 9.73 -3.42 3.37
N PHE A 41 8.56 -3.33 4.00
CA PHE A 41 7.80 -2.09 4.11
C PHE A 41 8.32 -1.20 5.25
N VAL A 42 8.24 0.10 5.04
CA VAL A 42 8.33 1.08 6.15
C VAL A 42 6.95 1.15 6.80
N THR A 43 6.92 1.21 8.12
CA THR A 43 5.68 1.28 8.91
C THR A 43 5.62 2.62 9.62
N ARG A 44 4.48 3.30 9.53
CA ARG A 44 4.16 4.55 10.22
C ARG A 44 2.78 4.46 10.84
N GLY A 45 2.46 5.38 11.73
CA GLY A 45 1.16 5.48 12.37
C GLY A 45 1.28 5.50 13.88
N GLN A 46 0.16 5.79 14.53
CA GLN A 46 -0.01 5.77 15.97
C GLN A 46 -1.46 5.36 16.28
N ASP A 47 -1.65 4.68 17.41
CA ASP A 47 -2.94 4.23 17.94
C ASP A 47 -3.68 3.35 16.91
N ASP A 48 -4.90 3.72 16.51
CA ASP A 48 -5.81 2.93 15.66
C ASP A 48 -5.54 3.10 14.15
N SER A 49 -4.31 3.47 13.79
CA SER A 49 -3.92 3.71 12.40
C SER A 49 -2.52 3.20 12.08
N THR A 50 -2.38 2.55 10.93
CA THR A 50 -1.08 2.12 10.40
C THR A 50 -1.02 2.41 8.91
N VAL A 51 0.10 2.99 8.50
CA VAL A 51 0.45 3.25 7.10
C VAL A 51 1.68 2.43 6.76
N LEU A 52 1.54 1.59 5.73
CA LEU A 52 2.68 0.87 5.16
C LEU A 52 3.17 1.65 3.94
N GLU A 53 4.47 1.91 3.89
CA GLU A 53 5.12 2.60 2.78
C GLU A 53 6.05 1.65 2.03
N THR A 54 6.08 1.77 0.71
CA THR A 54 7.07 1.09 -0.15
C THR A 54 7.30 1.89 -1.44
N THR A 55 8.37 1.55 -2.16
CA THR A 55 8.61 2.06 -3.51
C THR A 55 8.44 0.91 -4.49
N MET A 56 7.40 0.97 -5.32
CA MET A 56 7.08 -0.11 -6.26
C MET A 56 6.44 0.41 -7.54
N ALA A 57 6.43 -0.42 -8.58
CA ALA A 57 5.62 -0.19 -9.77
C ALA A 57 4.14 -0.44 -9.46
N VAL A 58 3.26 0.37 -10.04
CA VAL A 58 1.80 0.30 -9.83
C VAL A 58 1.04 -0.13 -11.08
N ASP A 59 1.73 -0.72 -12.07
CA ASP A 59 1.10 -1.44 -13.18
C ASP A 59 0.40 -2.73 -12.70
N GLU A 60 -0.39 -3.35 -13.56
CA GLU A 60 -1.35 -4.40 -13.15
C GLU A 60 -0.65 -5.63 -12.62
N GLY A 61 0.39 -6.07 -13.31
CA GLY A 61 1.13 -7.25 -12.93
C GLY A 61 1.86 -7.07 -11.61
N SER A 62 2.52 -5.92 -11.42
CA SER A 62 3.31 -5.68 -10.22
C SER A 62 2.47 -5.43 -8.97
N PHE A 63 1.33 -4.77 -9.09
CA PHE A 63 0.56 -4.33 -7.92
C PHE A 63 -0.53 -5.32 -7.49
N ALA A 64 -1.11 -6.10 -8.41
CA ALA A 64 -2.15 -7.08 -8.07
C ALA A 64 -1.79 -7.99 -6.88
N PRO A 65 -0.59 -8.63 -6.83
CA PRO A 65 -0.23 -9.47 -5.68
C PRO A 65 -0.08 -8.67 -4.39
N VAL A 66 0.43 -7.43 -4.45
CA VAL A 66 0.58 -6.57 -3.27
C VAL A 66 -0.78 -6.14 -2.74
N SER A 67 -1.70 -5.75 -3.64
CA SER A 67 -3.07 -5.41 -3.25
C SER A 67 -3.81 -6.59 -2.61
N ALA A 68 -3.62 -7.80 -3.12
CA ALA A 68 -4.19 -9.01 -2.52
C ALA A 68 -3.58 -9.29 -1.14
N MET A 69 -2.27 -9.06 -0.97
CA MET A 69 -1.58 -9.19 0.31
C MET A 69 -2.11 -8.19 1.35
N MET A 70 -2.36 -6.93 0.98
CA MET A 70 -2.93 -5.94 1.91
C MET A 70 -4.31 -6.35 2.42
N GLN A 71 -5.17 -6.85 1.52
CA GLN A 71 -6.49 -7.37 1.89
C GLN A 71 -6.39 -8.59 2.81
N ALA A 72 -5.44 -9.50 2.53
CA ALA A 72 -5.21 -10.68 3.35
C ALA A 72 -4.70 -10.32 4.75
N TRP A 73 -3.80 -9.33 4.85
CA TRP A 73 -3.30 -8.84 6.14
C TRP A 73 -4.38 -8.12 6.93
N ALA A 74 -5.19 -7.27 6.29
CA ALA A 74 -6.33 -6.63 6.94
C ALA A 74 -7.25 -7.67 7.60
N ALA A 75 -7.62 -8.71 6.87
CA ALA A 75 -8.43 -9.80 7.39
C ALA A 75 -7.73 -10.58 8.52
N ALA A 76 -6.44 -10.91 8.36
CA ALA A 76 -5.67 -11.69 9.33
C ALA A 76 -5.50 -10.97 10.68
N PHE A 77 -5.32 -9.65 10.65
CA PHE A 77 -5.09 -8.81 11.84
C PHE A 77 -6.35 -8.09 12.32
N GLN A 78 -7.52 -8.39 11.73
CA GLN A 78 -8.80 -7.77 12.07
C GLN A 78 -8.80 -6.24 11.94
N LEU A 79 -8.15 -5.76 10.88
CA LEU A 79 -8.05 -4.34 10.51
C LEU A 79 -8.87 -4.03 9.26
N ASP A 80 -9.21 -2.76 9.10
CA ASP A 80 -9.85 -2.23 7.91
C ASP A 80 -8.79 -1.66 6.97
N TYR A 81 -8.67 -2.23 5.77
CA TYR A 81 -7.84 -1.65 4.71
C TYR A 81 -8.67 -0.68 3.86
N ASP A 82 -8.41 0.61 4.04
CA ASP A 82 -9.18 1.71 3.42
C ASP A 82 -8.75 1.96 1.98
N GLY A 83 -7.47 1.75 1.67
CA GLY A 83 -6.96 1.87 0.31
C GLY A 83 -5.50 2.24 0.25
N TRP A 84 -5.12 2.78 -0.91
CA TRP A 84 -3.74 3.13 -1.21
C TRP A 84 -3.65 4.42 -2.04
N GLU A 85 -2.51 5.08 -1.93
CA GLU A 85 -2.13 6.18 -2.80
C GLU A 85 -0.71 6.00 -3.31
N CYS A 86 -0.34 6.74 -4.36
CA CYS A 86 1.02 6.77 -4.85
C CYS A 86 1.42 8.16 -5.32
N ALA A 87 2.71 8.47 -5.17
CA ALA A 87 3.29 9.67 -5.72
C ALA A 87 3.14 9.70 -7.26
N VAL A 88 2.78 10.87 -7.78
CA VAL A 88 2.88 11.15 -9.21
C VAL A 88 4.35 11.45 -9.52
N VAL A 89 4.91 10.77 -10.51
CA VAL A 89 6.28 11.01 -10.96
C VAL A 89 6.22 11.98 -12.13
N THR A 90 6.56 13.23 -11.90
CA THR A 90 6.75 14.23 -12.97
C THR A 90 8.19 14.15 -13.47
N ASN A 91 8.37 13.85 -14.75
CA ASN A 91 9.64 14.10 -15.46
C ASN A 91 9.83 15.59 -15.75
#